data_AF-A0A0R2CDY9-F1
#
_entry.id   AF-A0A0R2CDY9-F1
#
_cell.length_a   1.000
_cell.length_b   1.000
_cell.length_c   1.000
_cell.angle_alpha   90.00
_cell.angle_beta   90.00
_cell.angle_gamma   90.00
#
_symmetry.space_group_name_H-M   'P 1'
#
loop_
_entity.id
_entity.type
_entity.pdbx_description
1 polymer ?
#
loop_
_entity_poly.entity_id
_entity_poly.type
_entity_poly.pdbx_seq_one_letter_code
_entity_poly.pdbx_strand_id
1 'polypeptide(L)' 'MDNDFKIGQKVKCKKFGSLNHDFVGSIEKIYENSALVKILEYDQEDEVAVNDFHKRAIVRLKSIKRIK' A
#
# COMPACT_ATOMS: atom_id res chain seq x y z
N MET A 1 18.20 -12.02 4.87
CA MET A 1 17.63 -10.68 5.14
C MET A 1 16.16 -10.74 4.82
N ASP A 2 15.44 -11.28 5.78
CA ASP A 2 14.02 -11.61 5.74
C ASP A 2 13.24 -10.31 5.77
N ASN A 3 12.70 -9.92 4.61
CA ASN A 3 11.72 -8.86 4.55
C ASN A 3 10.37 -9.43 5.01
N ASP A 4 10.30 -9.80 6.29
CA ASP A 4 9.10 -10.27 6.95
C ASP A 4 8.18 -9.06 7.13
N PHE A 5 7.44 -8.76 6.07
CA PHE A 5 6.28 -7.88 6.15
C PHE A 5 5.25 -8.58 7.05
N LYS A 6 4.64 -7.83 7.97
CA LYS A 6 3.63 -8.37 8.88
C LYS A 6 2.29 -7.70 8.66
N ILE A 7 1.22 -8.47 8.82
CA ILE A 7 -0.14 -7.92 8.85
C ILE A 7 -0.23 -6.93 10.02
N GLY A 8 -0.81 -5.76 9.77
CA GLY A 8 -0.89 -4.63 10.70
C GLY A 8 0.28 -3.65 10.63
N GLN A 9 1.34 -3.94 9.86
CA GLN A 9 2.48 -3.05 9.72
C GLN A 9 2.19 -1.91 8.74
N LYS A 10 2.53 -0.68 9.13
CA LYS A 10 2.50 0.49 8.24
C LYS A 10 3.66 0.44 7.26
N VAL A 11 3.34 0.59 5.98
CA VAL A 11 4.29 0.58 4.87
C VAL A 11 4.00 1.77 3.95
N LYS A 12 5.06 2.42 3.48
CA LYS A 12 4.97 3.43 2.44
C LYS A 12 4.95 2.73 1.09
N CYS A 13 3.86 2.90 0.37
CA CYS A 13 3.64 2.32 -0.93
C CYS A 13 3.97 3.36 -1.99
N LYS A 14 4.71 2.94 -3.02
CA LYS A 14 4.86 3.78 -4.20
C LYS A 14 3.59 3.79 -5.02
N LYS A 15 3.42 4.85 -5.82
CA LYS A 15 2.38 4.98 -6.85
C LYS A 15 2.18 3.65 -7.61
N PHE A 16 0.94 3.20 -7.67
CA PHE A 16 0.57 1.90 -8.22
C PHE A 16 -0.74 1.99 -8.99
N GLY A 17 -0.81 1.40 -10.18
CA GLY A 17 -2.00 1.47 -11.02
C GLY A 17 -2.31 2.91 -11.41
N SER A 18 -3.51 3.38 -11.06
CA SER A 18 -4.00 4.73 -11.33
C SER A 18 -3.62 5.77 -10.28
N LEU A 19 -2.92 5.38 -9.20
CA LEU A 19 -2.38 6.32 -8.23
C LEU A 19 -1.17 7.05 -8.82
N ASN A 20 -1.15 8.37 -8.71
CA ASN A 20 -0.05 9.22 -9.18
C ASN A 20 0.97 9.53 -8.07
N HIS A 21 0.53 9.52 -6.81
CA HIS A 21 1.40 9.79 -5.66
C HIS A 21 1.69 8.56 -4.81
N ASP A 22 2.73 8.68 -4.00
CA ASP A 22 3.05 7.71 -2.96
C ASP A 22 2.04 7.83 -1.83
N PHE A 23 1.67 6.72 -1.22
CA PHE A 23 0.69 6.69 -0.14
C PHE A 23 1.18 5.82 1.01
N VAL A 24 0.61 6.01 2.19
CA VAL A 24 0.89 5.17 3.37
C VAL A 24 -0.28 4.23 3.56
N GLY A 25 0.01 2.94 3.62
CA GLY A 25 -0.97 1.90 3.90
C GLY A 25 -0.53 0.99 5.03
N SER A 26 -1.49 0.26 5.60
CA SER A 26 -1.23 -0.83 6.55
C SER A 26 -1.54 -2.17 5.90
N ILE A 27 -0.66 -3.14 6.06
CA ILE A 27 -0.83 -4.47 5.46
C ILE A 27 -2.02 -5.18 6.10
N GLU A 28 -3.07 -5.46 5.33
CA GLU A 28 -4.17 -6.32 5.76
C GLU A 28 -3.92 -7.79 5.39
N LYS A 29 -3.29 -8.03 4.24
CA LYS A 29 -3.06 -9.40 3.75
C LYS A 29 -1.76 -9.47 2.95
N ILE A 30 -1.03 -10.57 3.08
CA ILE A 30 0.22 -10.79 2.35
C ILE A 30 0.00 -11.97 1.41
N TYR A 31 0.41 -11.80 0.17
CA TYR A 31 0.44 -12.80 -0.88
C TYR A 31 1.90 -13.09 -1.25
N GLU A 32 2.10 -14.00 -2.19
CA GLU A 32 3.43 -14.47 -2.59
C GLU A 32 4.34 -13.36 -3.16
N ASN A 33 3.77 -12.42 -3.94
CA ASN A 33 4.51 -11.33 -4.58
C ASN A 33 3.93 -9.92 -4.32
N SER A 34 2.82 -9.87 -3.59
CA SER A 34 2.01 -8.68 -3.37
C SER A 34 1.43 -8.67 -1.97
N ALA A 35 0.98 -7.52 -1.51
CA ALA A 35 0.25 -7.38 -0.26
C ALA A 35 -0.98 -6.50 -0.50
N LEU A 36 -2.10 -6.90 0.09
CA LEU A 36 -3.25 -6.02 0.28
C LEU A 36 -2.90 -5.05 1.40
N VAL A 37 -2.90 -3.77 1.10
CA VAL A 37 -2.72 -2.69 2.06
C VAL A 37 -3.98 -1.86 2.12
N LYS A 38 -4.39 -1.53 3.34
CA LYS A 38 -5.42 -0.53 3.61
C LYS A 38 -4.78 0.84 3.58
N ILE A 39 -5.25 1.71 2.71
CA ILE A 39 -4.73 3.05 2.52
C ILE A 39 -5.15 3.88 3.74
N LEU A 40 -4.17 4.46 4.44
CA LEU A 40 -4.37 5.27 5.64
C LEU A 40 -4.16 6.76 5.33
N GLU A 41 -3.08 7.07 4.62
CA GLU A 41 -2.73 8.43 4.20
C GLU A 41 -2.49 8.42 2.70
N TYR A 42 -3.13 9.33 1.99
CA TYR A 42 -3.08 9.46 0.54
C TYR A 42 -3.18 10.94 0.17
N ASP A 43 -2.78 11.28 -1.04
CA ASP A 43 -2.88 12.62 -1.56
C ASP A 43 -4.31 12.91 -2.06
N GLN A 44 -4.78 14.15 -1.92
CA GLN A 44 -6.17 14.49 -2.29
C GLN A 44 -6.44 14.30 -3.78
N GLU A 45 -5.40 14.45 -4.62
CA GLU A 45 -5.47 14.18 -6.06
C GLU A 45 -5.75 12.70 -6.38
N ASP A 46 -5.37 11.81 -5.47
CA ASP A 46 -5.61 10.37 -5.59
C ASP A 46 -6.90 9.91 -4.90
N GLU A 47 -7.63 10.80 -4.22
CA GLU A 47 -8.84 10.47 -3.47
C GLU A 47 -9.86 9.67 -4.30
N VAL A 48 -10.07 10.08 -5.55
CA VAL A 48 -11.01 9.42 -6.47
C VAL A 48 -10.60 7.96 -6.69
N ALA A 49 -9.32 7.71 -6.98
CA ALA A 49 -8.79 6.37 -7.18
C ALA A 49 -8.82 5.55 -5.88
N VAL A 50 -8.43 6.14 -4.75
CA VAL A 50 -8.49 5.50 -3.43
C VAL A 50 -9.91 5.08 -3.09
N ASN A 51 -10.89 5.92 -3.38
CA ASN A 51 -12.30 5.64 -3.11
C ASN A 51 -12.87 4.56 -4.04
N ASP A 52 -12.50 4.58 -5.33
CA ASP A 52 -12.82 3.52 -6.29
C ASP A 52 -12.29 2.15 -5.83
N PHE A 53 -11.06 2.13 -5.28
CA PHE A 53 -10.47 0.93 -4.68
C PHE A 53 -10.99 0.60 -3.26
N HIS A 54 -12.07 1.22 -2.79
CA HIS A 54 -12.60 1.02 -1.43
C HIS A 54 -11.54 1.18 -0.33
N LYS A 55 -10.59 2.10 -0.52
CA LYS A 55 -9.44 2.36 0.36
C LYS A 55 -8.50 1.15 0.54
N ARG A 56 -8.49 0.22 -0.41
CA ARG A 56 -7.67 -1.00 -0.39
C ARG A 56 -6.87 -1.11 -1.68
N ALA A 57 -5.55 -1.05 -1.58
CA ALA A 57 -4.65 -1.24 -2.71
C ALA A 57 -3.94 -2.59 -2.62
N ILE A 58 -3.76 -3.26 -3.76
CA ILE A 58 -2.85 -4.39 -3.87
C ILE A 58 -1.54 -3.85 -4.42
N VAL A 59 -0.48 -3.91 -3.62
CA VAL A 59 0.84 -3.41 -3.99
C VAL A 59 1.85 -4.55 -4.03
N ARG A 60 2.87 -4.43 -4.89
CA ARG A 60 3.95 -5.43 -4.95
C ARG A 60 4.86 -5.29 -3.74
N LEU A 61 5.23 -6.42 -3.13
CA LEU A 61 6.15 -6.46 -1.98
C LEU A 61 7.52 -5.81 -2.29
N LYS A 62 7.95 -5.85 -3.55
CA LYS A 62 9.18 -5.18 -4.03
C LYS A 62 9.09 -3.65 -4.07
N SER A 63 7.89 -3.08 -4.16
CA SER A 63 7.69 -1.62 -4.31
C SER A 63 7.30 -0.92 -3.00
N ILE A 64 7.05 -1.69 -1.94
CA ILE A 64 6.75 -1.15 -0.61
C ILE A 64 8.02 -0.93 0.20
N LYS A 65 8.06 0.19 0.92
CA LYS A 65 9.10 0.52 1.90
C LYS A 65 8.51 0.45 3.29
N ARG A 66 9.18 -0.26 4.20
CA ARG A 66 8.82 -0.25 5.63
C ARG A 66 9.12 1.12 6.22
N ILE A 67 8.14 1.68 6.92
CA ILE A 67 8.33 2.87 7.74
C ILE A 67 8.64 2.33 9.14
N LYS A 68 9.82 2.66 9.67
CA LYS A 68 10.32 2.12 10.94
C LYS A 68 9.73 2.88 12.12
#